data_AF-A0A3S1AD44-F1
#
_entry.id   AF-A0A3S1AD44-F1
#
_cell.length_a   1.000
_cell.length_b   1.000
_cell.length_c   1.000
_cell.angle_alpha   90.00
_cell.angle_beta   90.00
_cell.angle_gamma   90.00
#
_symmetry.space_group_name_H-M   'P 1'
#
loop_
_entity.id
_entity.type
_entity.pdbx_description
1 polymer ?
#
loop_
_entity_poly.entity_id
_entity_poly.type
_entity_poly.pdbx_seq_one_letter_code
_entity_poly.pdbx_strand_id
1 'polypeptide(L)'
;MIHQLITNLSGKRARECRRPFQIGTIMLALTTMFLGAACTNNLEARRTEGENNVTAQEVADNTVQLVGKTVTIRSQPVRKISPTTFTVSDQQFFGSEPILVVNATGSVAPLPENIDLQITGPVANLVVADIERQYGLDLDPTLLVEYENKPAIIAQSIALAPKPGEISSNPSAYYNKVIAVPAEVEKIVGQNSFTLDEDKLLGGQDLLVVNPNPKVPIRADERVVVTGVLRPLVIADIEREFGFNWDTGFKRQLEVEYKNRPVLIAQSVYPSALERR
;
A
#
# COMPACT_ATOMS: atom_id res chain seq x y z
N MET A 1 26.51 -44.55 -79.55
CA MET A 1 27.34 -45.68 -79.05
C MET A 1 28.79 -45.19 -79.00
N ILE A 2 29.10 -44.34 -78.00
CA ILE A 2 30.12 -43.24 -77.97
C ILE A 2 30.36 -42.93 -76.47
N HIS A 3 31.54 -42.55 -75.91
CA HIS A 3 32.94 -42.44 -76.37
C HIS A 3 33.92 -42.21 -75.17
N GLN A 4 35.21 -42.55 -75.34
CA GLN A 4 36.45 -41.81 -74.92
C GLN A 4 36.68 -41.27 -73.46
N LEU A 5 37.87 -40.77 -73.03
CA LEU A 5 39.33 -41.06 -73.18
C LEU A 5 40.14 -40.01 -72.31
N ILE A 6 41.48 -40.05 -72.28
CA ILE A 6 42.45 -38.94 -71.94
C ILE A 6 42.93 -38.73 -70.45
N THR A 7 43.95 -39.52 -70.05
CA THR A 7 45.33 -39.17 -69.54
C THR A 7 45.72 -37.93 -68.68
N ASN A 8 46.79 -38.15 -67.87
CA ASN A 8 47.98 -37.28 -67.59
C ASN A 8 47.85 -36.06 -66.62
N LEU A 9 48.88 -35.52 -65.92
CA LEU A 9 50.35 -35.76 -65.86
C LEU A 9 50.99 -35.18 -64.55
N SER A 10 52.07 -35.83 -64.04
CA SER A 10 53.31 -35.24 -63.46
C SER A 10 53.34 -34.37 -62.17
N GLY A 11 54.46 -34.46 -61.41
CA GLY A 11 54.78 -33.45 -60.37
C GLY A 11 55.89 -33.74 -59.33
N LYS A 12 57.10 -34.18 -59.70
CA LYS A 12 58.23 -34.32 -58.73
C LYS A 12 58.86 -32.96 -58.32
N ARG A 13 59.05 -32.74 -57.00
CA ARG A 13 60.19 -32.10 -56.29
C ARG A 13 59.79 -31.88 -54.81
N ALA A 14 60.46 -32.35 -53.75
CA ALA A 14 61.88 -32.33 -53.35
C ALA A 14 62.36 -30.99 -52.74
N ARG A 15 62.89 -31.09 -51.50
CA ARG A 15 63.67 -30.14 -50.68
C ARG A 15 62.94 -29.13 -49.76
N GLU A 16 63.23 -29.28 -48.45
CA GLU A 16 63.91 -28.25 -47.60
C GLU A 16 63.08 -27.00 -47.23
N CYS A 17 62.80 -26.66 -45.96
CA CYS A 17 63.74 -26.45 -44.86
C CYS A 17 63.00 -26.40 -43.49
N ARG A 18 63.73 -26.35 -42.37
CA ARG A 18 63.17 -26.35 -41.00
C ARG A 18 62.67 -24.97 -40.55
N ARG A 19 61.49 -24.96 -39.91
CA ARG A 19 60.97 -24.00 -38.89
C ARG A 19 61.10 -22.48 -39.16
N PRO A 20 59.96 -21.79 -39.17
CA PRO A 20 59.82 -20.49 -38.53
C PRO A 20 58.98 -20.58 -37.24
N PHE A 21 59.57 -20.05 -36.18
CA PHE A 21 58.95 -19.27 -35.11
C PHE A 21 57.45 -18.91 -35.27
N GLN A 22 56.59 -19.38 -34.37
CA GLN A 22 55.51 -18.57 -33.80
C GLN A 22 55.24 -18.94 -32.33
N ILE A 23 55.62 -17.98 -31.47
CA ILE A 23 55.06 -17.59 -30.16
C ILE A 23 53.95 -18.51 -29.63
N GLY A 24 54.25 -19.26 -28.56
CA GLY A 24 53.26 -20.03 -27.83
C GLY A 24 52.32 -19.13 -27.01
N THR A 25 51.02 -19.32 -27.21
CA THR A 25 49.95 -18.69 -26.43
C THR A 25 49.90 -19.25 -25.01
N ILE A 26 50.34 -18.47 -24.02
CA ILE A 26 49.97 -18.68 -22.62
C ILE A 26 48.65 -17.95 -22.37
N MET A 27 47.55 -18.69 -22.45
CA MET A 27 46.21 -18.20 -22.09
C MET A 27 46.17 -17.88 -20.59
N LEU A 28 46.20 -16.59 -20.26
CA LEU A 28 46.05 -16.10 -18.89
C LEU A 28 44.55 -16.04 -18.53
N ALA A 29 44.03 -17.12 -17.96
CA ALA A 29 42.64 -17.20 -17.50
C ALA A 29 42.44 -16.43 -16.17
N LEU A 30 42.28 -15.10 -16.24
CA LEU A 30 41.75 -14.30 -15.14
C LEU A 30 40.22 -14.44 -15.08
N THR A 31 39.74 -15.46 -14.39
CA THR A 31 38.30 -15.60 -14.08
C THR A 31 37.99 -14.90 -12.76
N THR A 32 37.90 -13.57 -12.77
CA THR A 32 37.47 -12.79 -11.59
C THR A 32 35.98 -13.02 -11.32
N MET A 33 35.67 -13.72 -10.23
CA MET A 33 34.30 -13.81 -9.70
C MET A 33 33.79 -12.42 -9.30
N PHE A 34 32.90 -11.84 -10.10
CA PHE A 34 32.10 -10.68 -9.67
C PHE A 34 31.01 -11.16 -8.71
N LEU A 35 31.34 -11.16 -7.42
CA LEU A 35 30.38 -11.32 -6.33
C LEU A 35 29.75 -9.97 -5.97
N GLY A 36 28.41 -9.91 -5.97
CA GLY A 36 27.65 -8.99 -5.13
C GLY A 36 27.47 -7.54 -5.61
N ALA A 37 26.66 -7.33 -6.65
CA ALA A 37 26.03 -6.02 -6.92
C ALA A 37 24.64 -6.17 -7.57
N ALA A 38 23.82 -7.09 -7.06
CA ALA A 38 22.39 -7.21 -7.38
C ALA A 38 21.62 -7.40 -6.07
N CYS A 39 20.56 -6.62 -5.86
CA CYS A 39 19.78 -6.41 -4.61
C CYS A 39 20.11 -5.16 -3.78
N THR A 40 20.31 -4.00 -4.43
CA THR A 40 19.62 -2.78 -3.95
C THR A 40 18.19 -2.77 -4.52
N ASN A 41 17.32 -1.87 -4.05
CA ASN A 41 15.95 -1.66 -4.57
C ASN A 41 14.90 -2.69 -4.10
N ASN A 42 14.63 -2.77 -2.78
CA ASN A 42 13.29 -3.08 -2.23
C ASN A 42 13.11 -2.87 -0.71
N LEU A 43 14.15 -2.45 0.03
CA LEU A 43 14.04 -2.25 1.49
C LEU A 43 13.48 -0.87 1.91
N GLU A 44 13.43 0.10 1.00
CA GLU A 44 12.89 1.44 1.27
C GLU A 44 11.37 1.52 1.12
N ALA A 45 10.77 0.67 0.27
CA ALA A 45 9.32 0.63 0.03
C ALA A 45 8.49 0.08 1.21
N ARG A 46 9.12 -0.28 2.33
CA ARG A 46 8.47 -0.99 3.45
C ARG A 46 8.57 -0.29 4.81
N ARG A 47 9.02 0.96 4.87
CA ARG A 47 9.12 1.75 6.12
C ARG A 47 8.12 2.92 6.21
N THR A 48 7.55 3.35 5.10
CA THR A 48 6.92 4.69 4.98
C THR A 48 5.41 4.77 5.19
N GLU A 49 4.69 3.66 5.41
CA GLU A 49 3.23 3.69 5.60
C GLU A 49 2.78 4.23 6.98
N GLY A 50 3.67 4.27 7.96
CA GLY A 50 3.39 4.75 9.33
C GLY A 50 4.02 6.10 9.71
N GLU A 51 5.18 6.44 9.14
CA GLU A 51 5.99 7.58 9.61
C GLU A 51 5.48 8.96 9.15
N ASN A 52 4.69 9.04 8.07
CA ASN A 52 4.16 10.30 7.51
C ASN A 52 2.63 10.40 7.62
N ASN A 53 2.07 10.12 8.80
CA ASN A 53 0.67 10.48 9.08
C ASN A 53 0.58 11.97 9.37
N VAL A 54 -0.19 12.71 8.56
CA VAL A 54 -0.37 14.18 8.66
C VAL A 54 -1.85 14.53 8.53
N THR A 55 -2.22 15.79 8.78
CA THR A 55 -3.59 16.29 8.50
C THR A 55 -3.68 16.91 7.10
N ALA A 56 -4.88 17.10 6.55
CA ALA A 56 -5.05 17.85 5.30
C ALA A 56 -4.61 19.32 5.50
N GLN A 57 -4.90 19.90 6.66
CA GLN A 57 -4.40 21.23 7.02
C GLN A 57 -2.85 21.31 7.03
N GLU A 58 -2.17 20.28 7.54
CA GLU A 58 -0.70 20.24 7.52
C GLU A 58 -0.13 20.12 6.10
N VAL A 59 -0.81 19.39 5.20
CA VAL A 59 -0.46 19.35 3.78
C VAL A 59 -0.60 20.74 3.14
N ALA A 60 -1.63 21.52 3.50
CA ALA A 60 -1.77 22.90 3.04
C ALA A 60 -0.61 23.78 3.56
N ASP A 61 -0.50 23.88 4.89
CA ASP A 61 0.39 24.84 5.56
C ASP A 61 1.89 24.53 5.33
N ASN A 62 2.26 23.25 5.26
CA ASN A 62 3.65 22.81 5.11
C ASN A 62 3.99 22.25 3.72
N THR A 63 3.21 22.60 2.69
CA THR A 63 3.38 22.15 1.28
C THR A 63 4.84 22.02 0.86
N VAL A 64 5.66 23.07 1.03
CA VAL A 64 7.07 23.12 0.62
C VAL A 64 7.93 22.02 1.24
N GLN A 65 7.60 21.58 2.45
CA GLN A 65 8.30 20.53 3.19
C GLN A 65 7.79 19.12 2.87
N LEU A 66 6.61 19.01 2.26
CA LEU A 66 5.90 17.76 2.01
C LEU A 66 5.86 17.37 0.53
N VAL A 67 6.01 18.31 -0.42
CA VAL A 67 6.08 18.03 -1.86
C VAL A 67 7.14 16.97 -2.17
N GLY A 68 6.73 15.95 -2.93
CA GLY A 68 7.54 14.77 -3.28
C GLY A 68 7.54 13.66 -2.22
N LYS A 69 7.08 13.91 -0.99
CA LYS A 69 6.93 12.88 0.05
C LYS A 69 5.57 12.21 -0.04
N THR A 70 5.55 10.89 0.10
CA THR A 70 4.32 10.13 0.35
C THR A 70 3.84 10.41 1.78
N VAL A 71 2.59 10.84 1.90
CA VAL A 71 1.90 11.08 3.18
C VAL A 71 0.65 10.21 3.27
N THR A 72 0.13 10.01 4.48
CA THR A 72 -1.18 9.42 4.75
C THR A 72 -2.01 10.42 5.55
N ILE A 73 -3.21 10.74 5.06
CA ILE A 73 -4.19 11.60 5.75
C ILE A 73 -5.47 10.81 6.09
N ARG A 74 -6.25 11.34 7.05
CA ARG A 74 -7.61 10.90 7.40
C ARG A 74 -8.50 12.13 7.38
N SER A 75 -9.29 12.28 6.33
CA SER A 75 -10.06 13.50 6.09
C SER A 75 -11.35 13.16 5.36
N GLN A 76 -12.36 14.02 5.47
CA GLN A 76 -13.65 13.77 4.84
C GLN A 76 -13.71 14.32 3.42
N PRO A 77 -14.34 13.60 2.47
CA PRO A 77 -14.63 14.13 1.15
C PRO A 77 -15.71 15.23 1.26
N VAL A 78 -15.37 16.46 0.85
CA VAL A 78 -16.26 17.63 0.97
C VAL A 78 -16.85 18.08 -0.37
N ARG A 79 -16.15 17.88 -1.49
CA ARG A 79 -16.66 18.16 -2.83
C ARG A 79 -16.02 17.26 -3.87
N LYS A 80 -16.85 16.52 -4.60
CA LYS A 80 -16.47 15.82 -5.84
C LYS A 80 -16.34 16.84 -6.98
N ILE A 81 -15.28 16.73 -7.78
CA ILE A 81 -15.04 17.59 -8.96
C ILE A 81 -15.23 16.75 -10.24
N SER A 82 -14.56 15.60 -10.32
CA SER A 82 -14.67 14.63 -11.42
C SER A 82 -14.72 13.19 -10.89
N PRO A 83 -14.73 12.15 -11.74
CA PRO A 83 -14.52 10.76 -11.31
C PRO A 83 -13.13 10.50 -10.69
N THR A 84 -12.13 11.32 -11.05
CA THR A 84 -10.72 11.20 -10.64
C THR A 84 -10.26 12.34 -9.73
N THR A 85 -11.05 13.38 -9.50
CA THR A 85 -10.70 14.50 -8.61
C THR A 85 -11.79 14.86 -7.62
N PHE A 86 -11.39 15.10 -6.38
CA PHE A 86 -12.26 15.56 -5.30
C PHE A 86 -11.43 16.33 -4.27
N THR A 87 -12.09 17.03 -3.35
CA THR A 87 -11.44 17.71 -2.23
C THR A 87 -11.79 17.07 -0.90
N VAL A 88 -10.85 17.15 0.04
CA VAL A 88 -11.03 16.69 1.42
C VAL A 88 -10.71 17.79 2.43
N SER A 89 -11.31 17.69 3.62
CA SER A 89 -11.08 18.63 4.72
C SER A 89 -11.17 17.89 6.06
N ASP A 90 -10.48 18.43 7.06
CA ASP A 90 -10.50 17.92 8.43
C ASP A 90 -11.63 18.62 9.21
N GLN A 91 -12.71 17.89 9.55
CA GLN A 91 -13.92 18.46 10.20
C GLN A 91 -13.64 19.28 11.46
N GLN A 92 -12.52 19.00 12.15
CA GLN A 92 -12.17 19.58 13.44
C GLN A 92 -11.74 21.05 13.38
N PHE A 93 -11.51 21.59 12.17
CA PHE A 93 -11.02 22.95 11.96
C PHE A 93 -11.96 23.75 11.06
N PHE A 94 -12.84 24.55 11.68
CA PHE A 94 -13.67 25.52 10.98
C PHE A 94 -12.79 26.49 10.18
N GLY A 95 -12.87 26.42 8.84
CA GLY A 95 -12.09 27.26 7.94
C GLY A 95 -10.77 26.67 7.44
N SER A 96 -10.52 25.36 7.65
CA SER A 96 -9.42 24.67 6.94
C SER A 96 -9.62 24.73 5.42
N GLU A 97 -8.56 25.03 4.66
CA GLU A 97 -8.65 25.03 3.20
C GLU A 97 -8.71 23.58 2.67
N PRO A 98 -9.73 23.19 1.89
CA PRO A 98 -9.82 21.83 1.39
C PRO A 98 -8.68 21.47 0.44
N ILE A 99 -7.99 20.37 0.72
CA ILE A 99 -6.93 19.85 -0.14
C ILE A 99 -7.52 19.09 -1.31
N LEU A 100 -6.97 19.33 -2.51
CA LEU A 100 -7.30 18.56 -3.70
C LEU A 100 -6.67 17.16 -3.64
N VAL A 101 -7.47 16.15 -3.96
CA VAL A 101 -7.02 14.77 -4.14
C VAL A 101 -7.20 14.38 -5.60
N VAL A 102 -6.09 13.99 -6.24
CA VAL A 102 -6.09 13.38 -7.57
C VAL A 102 -5.99 11.88 -7.39
N ASN A 103 -7.04 11.16 -7.78
CA ASN A 103 -7.15 9.71 -7.63
C ASN A 103 -6.39 8.99 -8.74
N ALA A 104 -5.18 8.51 -8.43
CA ALA A 104 -4.34 7.70 -9.30
C ALA A 104 -4.42 6.19 -8.97
N THR A 105 -5.44 5.73 -8.23
CA THR A 105 -5.62 4.31 -7.86
C THR A 105 -6.07 3.42 -9.04
N GLY A 106 -6.47 4.02 -10.16
CA GLY A 106 -7.07 3.31 -11.31
C GLY A 106 -8.50 2.81 -11.08
N SER A 107 -9.10 3.10 -9.92
CA SER A 107 -10.49 2.74 -9.55
C SER A 107 -11.29 3.97 -9.14
N VAL A 108 -12.62 3.92 -9.23
CA VAL A 108 -13.48 5.01 -8.74
C VAL A 108 -13.42 5.05 -7.20
N ALA A 109 -13.03 6.19 -6.63
CA ALA A 109 -12.98 6.37 -5.18
C ALA A 109 -14.40 6.33 -4.57
N PRO A 110 -14.61 5.62 -3.45
CA PRO A 110 -15.83 5.77 -2.67
C PRO A 110 -15.81 7.16 -1.99
N LEU A 111 -16.82 7.98 -2.26
CA LEU A 111 -16.99 9.29 -1.61
C LEU A 111 -18.27 9.24 -0.76
N PRO A 112 -18.22 8.60 0.43
CA PRO A 112 -19.36 8.54 1.35
C PRO A 112 -19.62 9.90 1.99
N GLU A 113 -20.85 10.13 2.45
CA GLU A 113 -21.15 11.22 3.37
C GLU A 113 -20.79 10.80 4.81
N ASN A 114 -20.21 11.74 5.57
CA ASN A 114 -19.93 11.60 7.02
C ASN A 114 -19.00 10.43 7.43
N ILE A 115 -18.23 9.85 6.50
CA ILE A 115 -17.20 8.85 6.80
C ILE A 115 -15.87 9.32 6.22
N ASP A 116 -14.84 9.33 7.06
CA ASP A 116 -13.49 9.72 6.69
C ASP A 116 -12.89 8.75 5.65
N LEU A 117 -11.98 9.27 4.84
CA LEU A 117 -11.14 8.47 3.94
C LEU A 117 -9.71 8.46 4.43
N GLN A 118 -9.10 7.26 4.51
CA GLN A 118 -7.65 7.16 4.57
C GLN A 118 -7.11 7.27 3.15
N ILE A 119 -6.29 8.30 2.91
CA ILE A 119 -5.74 8.62 1.60
C ILE A 119 -4.22 8.63 1.71
N THR A 120 -3.54 7.86 0.86
CA THR A 120 -2.08 7.75 0.84
C THR A 120 -1.54 8.03 -0.55
N GLY A 121 -0.54 8.90 -0.65
CA GLY A 121 0.11 9.27 -1.91
C GLY A 121 1.11 10.41 -1.76
N PRO A 122 1.93 10.70 -2.78
CA PRO A 122 2.82 11.86 -2.79
C PRO A 122 2.04 13.18 -2.81
N VAL A 123 2.51 14.15 -2.02
CA VAL A 123 2.09 15.55 -2.15
C VAL A 123 2.79 16.16 -3.37
N ALA A 124 2.07 16.95 -4.16
CA ALA A 124 2.58 17.70 -5.30
C ALA A 124 1.87 19.06 -5.40
N ASN A 125 2.49 20.03 -6.08
CA ASN A 125 1.75 21.19 -6.56
C ASN A 125 0.98 20.76 -7.83
N LEU A 126 -0.28 21.19 -7.98
CA LEU A 126 -1.08 20.81 -9.13
C LEU A 126 -0.57 21.50 -10.41
N VAL A 127 0.11 20.71 -11.23
CA VAL A 127 0.40 21.01 -12.64
C VAL A 127 -0.23 19.89 -13.47
N VAL A 128 -1.41 20.18 -14.05
CA VAL A 128 -2.27 19.18 -14.70
C VAL A 128 -1.49 18.33 -15.71
N ALA A 129 -0.82 18.98 -16.67
CA ALA A 129 -0.09 18.31 -17.75
C ALA A 129 1.09 17.44 -17.28
N ASP A 130 1.65 17.67 -16.09
CA ASP A 130 2.72 16.84 -15.53
C ASP A 130 2.13 15.62 -14.80
N ILE A 131 1.01 15.79 -14.09
CA ILE A 131 0.30 14.72 -13.41
C ILE A 131 -0.33 13.74 -14.43
N GLU A 132 -0.98 14.25 -15.48
CA GLU A 132 -1.50 13.42 -16.57
C GLU A 132 -0.39 12.57 -17.20
N ARG A 133 0.76 13.19 -17.50
CA ARG A 133 1.91 12.51 -18.11
C ARG A 133 2.56 11.48 -17.18
N GLN A 134 2.62 11.76 -15.88
CA GLN A 134 3.26 10.88 -14.90
C GLN A 134 2.37 9.70 -14.48
N TYR A 135 1.05 9.91 -14.38
CA TYR A 135 0.11 8.94 -13.82
C TYR A 135 -0.85 8.34 -14.86
N GLY A 136 -0.81 8.76 -16.13
CA GLY A 136 -1.66 8.24 -17.19
C GLY A 136 -3.14 8.62 -17.01
N LEU A 137 -3.39 9.83 -16.51
CA LEU A 137 -4.73 10.36 -16.25
C LEU A 137 -5.20 11.30 -17.36
N ASP A 138 -6.52 11.47 -17.46
CA ASP A 138 -7.21 12.45 -18.29
C ASP A 138 -7.96 13.39 -17.34
N LEU A 139 -7.44 14.61 -17.17
CA LEU A 139 -7.89 15.57 -16.16
C LEU A 139 -8.40 16.83 -16.85
N ASP A 140 -9.71 17.08 -16.79
CA ASP A 140 -10.29 18.30 -17.37
C ASP A 140 -9.69 19.56 -16.69
N PRO A 141 -8.88 20.36 -17.39
CA PRO A 141 -8.22 21.52 -16.80
C PRO A 141 -9.22 22.63 -16.47
N THR A 142 -10.39 22.66 -17.13
CA THR A 142 -11.43 23.67 -16.90
C THR A 142 -12.09 23.52 -15.52
N LEU A 143 -12.11 22.29 -14.98
CA LEU A 143 -12.60 21.98 -13.64
C LEU A 143 -11.55 22.22 -12.54
N LEU A 144 -10.29 22.46 -12.92
CA LEU A 144 -9.14 22.50 -12.02
C LEU A 144 -8.45 23.88 -11.89
N VAL A 145 -8.94 24.89 -12.61
CA VAL A 145 -8.38 26.27 -12.62
C VAL A 145 -8.21 26.86 -11.22
N GLU A 146 -9.16 26.63 -10.30
CA GLU A 146 -9.08 27.16 -8.91
C GLU A 146 -8.03 26.47 -8.02
N TYR A 147 -7.40 25.39 -8.51
CA TYR A 147 -6.38 24.61 -7.82
C TYR A 147 -5.00 24.68 -8.48
N GLU A 148 -4.85 25.38 -9.60
CA GLU A 148 -3.56 25.43 -10.32
C GLU A 148 -2.44 25.95 -9.40
N ASN A 149 -1.32 25.23 -9.36
CA ASN A 149 -0.18 25.45 -8.46
C ASN A 149 -0.47 25.31 -6.94
N LYS A 150 -1.68 24.92 -6.52
CA LYS A 150 -1.98 24.59 -5.11
C LYS A 150 -1.49 23.19 -4.72
N PRO A 151 -1.28 22.90 -3.42
CA PRO A 151 -1.05 21.53 -2.95
C PRO A 151 -2.18 20.58 -3.32
N ALA A 152 -1.79 19.39 -3.78
CA ALA A 152 -2.66 18.25 -4.02
C ALA A 152 -1.98 16.95 -3.56
N ILE A 153 -2.77 15.95 -3.18
CA ILE A 153 -2.30 14.60 -2.91
C ILE A 153 -2.63 13.74 -4.13
N ILE A 154 -1.62 13.11 -4.74
CA ILE A 154 -1.83 12.16 -5.82
C ILE A 154 -2.05 10.77 -5.22
N ALA A 155 -3.30 10.45 -4.90
CA ALA A 155 -3.68 9.28 -4.13
C ALA A 155 -3.38 7.97 -4.89
N GLN A 156 -2.47 7.18 -4.33
CA GLN A 156 -2.11 5.83 -4.77
C GLN A 156 -2.92 4.76 -4.03
N SER A 157 -3.47 5.10 -2.85
CA SER A 157 -4.41 4.28 -2.10
C SER A 157 -5.49 5.16 -1.47
N ILE A 158 -6.74 4.67 -1.50
CA ILE A 158 -7.91 5.29 -0.86
C ILE A 158 -8.71 4.16 -0.22
N ALA A 159 -8.97 4.26 1.08
CA ALA A 159 -9.83 3.35 1.83
C ALA A 159 -10.84 4.11 2.69
N LEU A 160 -11.99 3.49 2.96
CA LEU A 160 -12.91 3.99 3.98
C LEU A 160 -12.20 3.91 5.35
N ALA A 161 -12.29 4.96 6.16
CA ALA A 161 -11.71 5.03 7.50
C ALA A 161 -12.75 5.21 8.63
N PRO A 162 -13.79 4.35 8.71
CA PRO A 162 -14.81 4.46 9.73
C PRO A 162 -14.28 4.09 11.13
N LYS A 163 -14.91 4.67 12.15
CA LYS A 163 -14.65 4.35 13.57
C LYS A 163 -15.28 3.01 13.98
N PRO A 164 -14.79 2.35 15.05
CA PRO A 164 -15.41 1.12 15.55
C PRO A 164 -16.89 1.27 15.95
N GLY A 165 -17.29 2.43 16.49
CA GLY A 165 -18.70 2.76 16.76
C GLY A 165 -19.59 2.80 15.50
N GLU A 166 -19.08 3.34 14.39
CA GLU A 166 -19.78 3.40 13.10
C GLU A 166 -19.89 2.00 12.46
N ILE A 167 -18.82 1.21 12.57
CA ILE A 167 -18.76 -0.18 12.09
C ILE A 167 -19.74 -1.06 12.87
N SER A 168 -19.76 -0.98 14.20
CA SER A 168 -20.64 -1.79 15.04
C SER A 168 -22.11 -1.40 14.88
N SER A 169 -22.41 -0.13 14.63
CA SER A 169 -23.77 0.38 14.37
C SER A 169 -24.31 -0.04 12.99
N ASN A 170 -23.46 -0.11 11.96
CA ASN A 170 -23.88 -0.46 10.60
C ASN A 170 -22.84 -1.33 9.83
N PRO A 171 -22.60 -2.59 10.26
CA PRO A 171 -21.52 -3.40 9.70
C PRO A 171 -21.76 -3.85 8.26
N SER A 172 -23.01 -3.91 7.81
CA SER A 172 -23.38 -4.27 6.43
C SER A 172 -22.87 -3.26 5.40
N ALA A 173 -22.68 -2.00 5.79
CA ALA A 173 -22.06 -0.98 4.93
C ALA A 173 -20.58 -1.27 4.61
N TYR A 174 -19.91 -2.10 5.41
CA TYR A 174 -18.46 -2.32 5.37
C TYR A 174 -18.04 -3.76 5.08
N TYR A 175 -18.95 -4.74 5.18
CA TYR A 175 -18.62 -6.14 4.92
C TYR A 175 -17.98 -6.38 3.54
N ASN A 176 -16.94 -7.22 3.53
CA ASN A 176 -16.12 -7.59 2.37
C ASN A 176 -15.36 -6.42 1.70
N LYS A 177 -15.33 -5.23 2.33
CA LYS A 177 -14.49 -4.10 1.90
C LYS A 177 -13.18 -4.08 2.68
N VAL A 178 -12.12 -3.61 2.04
CA VAL A 178 -10.91 -3.17 2.75
C VAL A 178 -11.20 -1.82 3.39
N ILE A 179 -11.00 -1.73 4.70
CA ILE A 179 -11.19 -0.51 5.50
C ILE A 179 -9.95 -0.28 6.37
N ALA A 180 -9.70 0.97 6.76
CA ALA A 180 -8.58 1.36 7.62
C ALA A 180 -9.13 2.00 8.90
N VAL A 181 -9.18 1.24 10.00
CA VAL A 181 -9.88 1.65 11.23
C VAL A 181 -8.88 2.31 12.20
N PRO A 182 -8.96 3.65 12.42
CA PRO A 182 -8.18 4.33 13.45
C PRO A 182 -8.90 4.23 14.80
N ALA A 183 -8.24 3.67 15.82
CA ALA A 183 -8.81 3.54 17.16
C ALA A 183 -7.75 3.27 18.22
N GLU A 184 -8.15 3.33 19.49
CA GLU A 184 -7.37 2.85 20.62
C GLU A 184 -7.61 1.36 20.84
N VAL A 185 -6.56 0.62 21.22
CA VAL A 185 -6.68 -0.80 21.57
C VAL A 185 -7.18 -0.90 23.01
N GLU A 186 -8.46 -1.19 23.20
CA GLU A 186 -9.07 -1.37 24.53
C GLU A 186 -8.46 -2.59 25.24
N LYS A 187 -8.40 -3.75 24.57
CA LYS A 187 -7.98 -5.00 25.22
C LYS A 187 -7.35 -6.01 24.27
N ILE A 188 -6.25 -6.62 24.71
CA ILE A 188 -5.74 -7.86 24.11
C ILE A 188 -6.57 -9.04 24.65
N VAL A 189 -7.29 -9.74 23.76
CA VAL A 189 -8.23 -10.81 24.13
C VAL A 189 -7.74 -12.21 23.76
N GLY A 190 -6.75 -12.32 22.87
CA GLY A 190 -6.10 -13.58 22.51
C GLY A 190 -4.72 -13.36 21.88
N GLN A 191 -3.99 -14.44 21.58
CA GLN A 191 -2.61 -14.37 21.05
C GLN A 191 -2.48 -13.56 19.74
N ASN A 192 -3.56 -13.55 18.95
CA ASN A 192 -3.66 -12.90 17.65
C ASN A 192 -4.95 -12.06 17.55
N SER A 193 -5.54 -11.64 18.68
CA SER A 193 -6.84 -10.97 18.72
C SER A 193 -6.91 -9.89 19.79
N PHE A 194 -7.48 -8.74 19.44
CA PHE A 194 -7.65 -7.59 20.32
C PHE A 194 -8.92 -6.83 19.96
N THR A 195 -9.39 -5.94 20.84
CA THR A 195 -10.52 -5.04 20.58
C THR A 195 -10.07 -3.61 20.36
N LEU A 196 -10.82 -2.87 19.55
CA LEU A 196 -10.67 -1.42 19.33
C LEU A 196 -11.83 -0.67 20.00
N ASP A 197 -11.54 0.33 20.85
CA ASP A 197 -12.55 1.14 21.56
C ASP A 197 -13.46 1.89 20.58
N GLU A 198 -14.72 2.07 20.96
CA GLU A 198 -15.78 2.59 20.09
C GLU A 198 -15.88 4.13 20.01
N ASP A 199 -15.08 4.85 20.80
CA ASP A 199 -15.24 6.28 21.13
C ASP A 199 -16.67 6.53 21.65
N LYS A 200 -16.86 6.35 22.97
CA LYS A 200 -18.10 6.21 23.79
C LYS A 200 -19.26 7.23 23.63
N LEU A 201 -19.24 8.07 22.59
CA LEU A 201 -20.20 9.13 22.29
C LEU A 201 -21.46 8.63 21.56
N LEU A 202 -21.41 7.47 20.89
CA LEU A 202 -22.50 6.99 20.02
C LEU A 202 -23.12 5.64 20.44
N GLY A 203 -22.66 5.02 21.53
CA GLY A 203 -23.22 3.78 22.06
C GLY A 203 -22.95 2.56 21.16
N GLY A 204 -21.78 2.54 20.53
CA GLY A 204 -21.31 1.43 19.73
C GLY A 204 -20.83 0.25 20.58
N GLN A 205 -20.07 -0.63 19.94
CA GLN A 205 -19.41 -1.76 20.59
C GLN A 205 -17.98 -1.87 20.08
N ASP A 206 -17.06 -2.24 20.95
CA ASP A 206 -15.67 -2.48 20.58
C ASP A 206 -15.58 -3.45 19.39
N LEU A 207 -14.75 -3.10 18.42
CA LEU A 207 -14.56 -3.94 17.23
C LEU A 207 -13.51 -5.01 17.51
N LEU A 208 -13.90 -6.28 17.40
CA LEU A 208 -12.95 -7.39 17.42
C LEU A 208 -12.06 -7.33 16.18
N VAL A 209 -10.75 -7.33 16.41
CA VAL A 209 -9.72 -7.49 15.39
C VAL A 209 -9.09 -8.86 15.56
N VAL A 210 -8.96 -9.59 14.45
CA VAL A 210 -8.11 -10.78 14.34
C VAL A 210 -6.95 -10.40 13.44
N ASN A 211 -5.71 -10.59 13.92
CA ASN A 211 -4.49 -10.34 13.18
C ASN A 211 -3.76 -11.68 12.96
N PRO A 212 -4.04 -12.42 11.86
CA PRO A 212 -3.50 -13.76 11.67
C PRO A 212 -1.97 -13.85 11.62
N ASN A 213 -1.31 -12.75 11.27
CA ASN A 213 0.14 -12.68 11.07
C ASN A 213 0.73 -11.47 11.83
N PRO A 214 0.79 -11.50 13.18
CA PRO A 214 1.25 -10.38 13.98
C PRO A 214 2.74 -10.12 13.75
N LYS A 215 3.07 -8.97 13.14
CA LYS A 215 4.45 -8.54 12.83
C LYS A 215 5.08 -7.70 13.94
N VAL A 216 4.26 -7.03 14.74
CA VAL A 216 4.66 -6.08 15.79
C VAL A 216 3.79 -6.37 17.03
N PRO A 217 4.35 -6.36 18.26
CA PRO A 217 3.57 -6.47 19.48
C PRO A 217 2.66 -5.25 19.66
N ILE A 218 1.36 -5.49 19.85
CA ILE A 218 0.34 -4.48 20.14
C ILE A 218 0.07 -4.46 21.64
N ARG A 219 -0.11 -3.28 22.23
CA ARG A 219 -0.47 -3.08 23.65
C ARG A 219 -1.90 -2.56 23.79
N ALA A 220 -2.48 -2.72 24.98
CA ALA A 220 -3.64 -1.93 25.38
C ALA A 220 -3.25 -0.45 25.50
N ASP A 221 -4.22 0.45 25.39
CA ASP A 221 -4.07 1.92 25.39
C ASP A 221 -3.17 2.46 24.25
N GLU A 222 -2.87 1.62 23.24
CA GLU A 222 -2.10 1.98 22.05
C GLU A 222 -3.06 2.46 20.96
N ARG A 223 -2.89 3.70 20.48
CA ARG A 223 -3.64 4.17 19.30
C ARG A 223 -3.01 3.58 18.04
N VAL A 224 -3.81 2.83 17.29
CA VAL A 224 -3.39 2.10 16.09
C VAL A 224 -4.30 2.40 14.92
N VAL A 225 -3.83 1.98 13.75
CA VAL A 225 -4.56 1.97 12.49
C VAL A 225 -4.56 0.54 11.98
N VAL A 226 -5.73 -0.09 11.94
CA VAL A 226 -5.88 -1.46 11.44
C VAL A 226 -6.44 -1.42 10.02
N THR A 227 -5.62 -1.77 9.04
CA THR A 227 -6.09 -1.98 7.66
C THR A 227 -6.44 -3.46 7.49
N GLY A 228 -7.66 -3.74 7.05
CA GLY A 228 -8.14 -5.11 6.96
C GLY A 228 -9.50 -5.25 6.27
N VAL A 229 -10.01 -6.47 6.21
CA VAL A 229 -11.32 -6.78 5.63
C VAL A 229 -12.33 -7.05 6.74
N LEU A 230 -13.44 -6.32 6.75
CA LEU A 230 -14.52 -6.58 7.69
C LEU A 230 -15.38 -7.75 7.23
N ARG A 231 -15.66 -8.72 8.11
CA ARG A 231 -16.49 -9.90 7.82
C ARG A 231 -17.40 -10.23 9.01
N PRO A 232 -18.47 -11.02 8.83
CA PRO A 232 -19.17 -11.65 9.95
C PRO A 232 -18.22 -12.59 10.73
N LEU A 233 -18.33 -12.65 12.05
CA LEU A 233 -17.54 -13.59 12.84
C LEU A 233 -18.02 -15.04 12.65
N VAL A 234 -17.25 -15.83 11.91
CA VAL A 234 -17.42 -17.29 11.78
C VAL A 234 -16.11 -17.97 12.19
N ILE A 235 -16.06 -18.43 13.44
CA ILE A 235 -14.85 -18.97 14.09
C ILE A 235 -14.18 -20.05 13.23
N ALA A 236 -14.93 -21.08 12.85
CA ALA A 236 -14.42 -22.23 12.10
C ALA A 236 -13.90 -21.88 10.69
N ASP A 237 -14.39 -20.80 10.08
CA ASP A 237 -13.90 -20.33 8.77
C ASP A 237 -12.56 -19.63 8.92
N ILE A 238 -12.43 -18.74 9.92
CA ILE A 238 -11.19 -18.00 10.20
C ILE A 238 -10.05 -18.97 10.56
N GLU A 239 -10.30 -19.92 11.46
CA GLU A 239 -9.30 -20.92 11.87
C GLU A 239 -8.82 -21.77 10.70
N ARG A 240 -9.74 -22.20 9.84
CA ARG A 240 -9.46 -22.99 8.64
C ARG A 240 -8.70 -22.19 7.57
N GLU A 241 -9.06 -20.93 7.35
CA GLU A 241 -8.45 -20.04 6.35
C GLU A 241 -7.02 -19.66 6.71
N PHE A 242 -6.77 -19.38 8.00
CA PHE A 242 -5.47 -18.89 8.48
C PHE A 242 -4.60 -19.94 9.18
N GLY A 243 -5.08 -21.18 9.32
CA GLY A 243 -4.28 -22.32 9.78
C GLY A 243 -3.91 -22.28 11.27
N PHE A 244 -4.67 -21.59 12.11
CA PHE A 244 -4.47 -21.54 13.56
C PHE A 244 -5.71 -22.04 14.30
N ASN A 245 -5.55 -22.39 15.58
CA ASN A 245 -6.67 -22.68 16.48
C ASN A 245 -6.58 -21.81 17.73
N TRP A 246 -7.71 -21.24 18.15
CA TRP A 246 -7.86 -20.65 19.48
C TRP A 246 -8.04 -21.75 20.55
N ASP A 247 -7.75 -21.43 21.80
CA ASP A 247 -8.06 -22.34 22.92
C ASP A 247 -9.57 -22.39 23.19
N THR A 248 -10.02 -23.46 23.86
CA THR A 248 -11.45 -23.69 24.15
C THR A 248 -12.08 -22.59 24.99
N GLY A 249 -11.30 -21.92 25.86
CA GLY A 249 -11.78 -20.82 26.69
C GLY A 249 -12.09 -19.58 25.86
N PHE A 250 -11.12 -19.14 25.04
CA PHE A 250 -11.32 -17.99 24.16
C PHE A 250 -12.37 -18.25 23.07
N LYS A 251 -12.44 -19.47 22.49
CA LYS A 251 -13.56 -19.86 21.62
C LYS A 251 -14.91 -19.65 22.29
N ARG A 252 -15.04 -20.08 23.54
CA ARG A 252 -16.29 -19.94 24.29
C ARG A 252 -16.64 -18.48 24.56
N GLN A 253 -15.65 -17.62 24.78
CA GLN A 253 -15.83 -16.18 24.87
C GLN A 253 -16.34 -15.60 23.54
N LEU A 254 -15.71 -15.94 22.41
CA LEU A 254 -16.13 -15.50 21.08
C LEU A 254 -17.58 -15.91 20.74
N GLU A 255 -17.98 -17.14 21.07
CA GLU A 255 -19.35 -17.66 20.88
C GLU A 255 -20.44 -16.95 21.70
N VAL A 256 -20.08 -16.34 22.83
CA VAL A 256 -21.02 -15.71 23.78
C VAL A 256 -21.04 -14.20 23.61
N GLU A 257 -19.87 -13.56 23.60
CA GLU A 257 -19.74 -12.10 23.59
C GLU A 257 -19.84 -11.53 22.17
N TYR A 258 -19.23 -12.19 21.17
CA TYR A 258 -19.06 -11.67 19.81
C TYR A 258 -19.98 -12.32 18.77
N LYS A 259 -20.95 -13.12 19.23
CA LYS A 259 -21.93 -13.76 18.35
C LYS A 259 -22.67 -12.74 17.48
N ASN A 260 -22.71 -12.98 16.17
CA ASN A 260 -23.30 -12.10 15.14
C ASN A 260 -22.65 -10.71 15.03
N ARG A 261 -21.54 -10.42 15.74
CA ARG A 261 -20.79 -9.17 15.58
C ARG A 261 -19.89 -9.23 14.34
N PRO A 262 -19.55 -8.07 13.76
CA PRO A 262 -18.48 -8.00 12.78
C PRO A 262 -17.12 -8.32 13.40
N VAL A 263 -16.18 -8.79 12.58
CA VAL A 263 -14.77 -8.95 12.92
C VAL A 263 -13.93 -8.34 11.81
N LEU A 264 -12.88 -7.60 12.18
CA LEU A 264 -11.90 -7.06 11.24
C LEU A 264 -10.73 -8.03 11.12
N ILE A 265 -10.54 -8.59 9.93
CA ILE A 265 -9.37 -9.43 9.63
C ILE A 265 -8.23 -8.51 9.18
N ALA A 266 -7.28 -8.25 10.07
CA ALA A 266 -6.18 -7.34 9.84
C ALA A 266 -5.17 -7.90 8.82
N GLN A 267 -4.83 -7.07 7.84
CA GLN A 267 -3.73 -7.28 6.88
C GLN A 267 -2.45 -6.56 7.36
N SER A 268 -2.64 -5.39 7.97
CA SER A 268 -1.61 -4.61 8.64
C SER A 268 -2.17 -3.84 9.82
N VAL A 269 -1.29 -3.57 10.80
CA VAL A 269 -1.54 -2.73 11.96
C VAL A 269 -0.35 -1.81 12.09
N TYR A 270 -0.59 -0.51 12.18
CA TYR A 270 0.45 0.52 12.36
C TYR A 270 0.14 1.31 13.63
N PRO A 271 1.15 1.69 14.44
CA PRO A 271 0.97 2.74 15.44
C PRO A 271 0.46 4.02 14.77
N SER A 272 -0.53 4.67 15.37
CA SER A 272 -0.97 6.00 14.94
C SER A 272 0.06 7.02 15.40
N ALA A 273 0.84 7.57 14.47
CA ALA A 273 1.84 8.61 14.78
C ALA A 273 1.24 9.96 15.19
N LEU A 274 -0.10 10.10 15.17
CA LEU A 274 -0.81 11.19 15.81
C LEU A 274 -0.72 11.03 17.34
N GLU A 275 0.25 11.72 17.95
CA GLU A 275 0.46 11.74 19.39
C GLU A 275 -0.76 12.33 20.16
N ARG A 276 -0.82 11.98 21.45
CA ARG A 276 -1.79 12.53 22.41
C ARG A 276 -1.66 14.06 22.48
N ARG A 277 -2.79 14.76 22.35
CA ARG A 277 -2.96 16.13 22.88
C ARG A 277 -3.71 16.06 24.20
#